data_AF-A0A8C5XT63-F1
#
_entry.id   AF-A0A8C5XT63-F1
#
_cell.length_a   1.000
_cell.length_b   1.000
_cell.length_c   1.000
_cell.angle_alpha   90.00
_cell.angle_beta   90.00
_cell.angle_gamma   90.00
#
_symmetry.space_group_name_H-M   'P 1'
#
loop_
_entity.id
_entity.type
_entity.pdbx_description
1 polymer ?
#
loop_
_entity_poly.entity_id
_entity_poly.type
_entity_poly.pdbx_seq_one_letter_code
_entity_poly.pdbx_strand_id
1 'polypeptide(L)' 'MEPLKVEKFATADRGNGLRAVAALRPGELLFRSDPLAYTVCKGSRGVVCDRCLLGFCVAWGCEDERDIFKNP' A
#
# COMPACT_ATOMS: atom_id res chain seq x y z
N MET A 1 14.49 -5.96 11.69
CA MET A 1 13.93 -5.07 10.65
C MET A 1 15.12 -4.51 9.90
N GLU A 2 15.22 -4.76 8.59
CA GLU A 2 16.32 -4.21 7.79
C GLU A 2 16.35 -2.68 7.89
N PRO A 3 17.53 -2.05 7.92
CA PRO A 3 17.64 -0.60 7.96
C PRO A 3 17.01 0.01 6.69
N LEU A 4 16.25 1.08 6.87
CA LEU A 4 15.62 1.77 5.74
C LEU A 4 16.71 2.37 4.84
N LYS A 5 16.54 2.19 3.53
CA LYS A 5 17.43 2.74 2.49
C LYS A 5 17.12 4.20 2.16
N VAL A 6 16.10 4.75 2.79
CA VAL A 6 15.64 6.13 2.63
C VAL A 6 15.38 6.76 3.99
N GLU A 7 15.60 8.07 4.09
CA GLU A 7 15.33 8.85 5.30
C GLU A 7 14.62 10.16 4.97
N LYS A 8 13.89 10.68 5.96
CA LYS A 8 13.28 12.02 5.89
C LYS A 8 14.36 13.09 6.01
N PHE A 9 14.29 14.13 5.20
CA PHE A 9 15.17 15.31 5.30
C PHE A 9 14.42 16.61 4.99
N ALA A 10 15.01 17.76 5.34
CA ALA A 10 14.50 19.08 4.97
C ALA A 10 15.05 19.49 3.59
N THR A 11 14.16 19.80 2.66
CA THR A 11 14.52 20.33 1.34
C THR A 11 14.82 21.83 1.40
N ALA A 12 15.47 22.37 0.37
CA ALA A 12 15.81 23.79 0.32
C ALA A 12 14.57 24.71 0.26
N ASP A 13 13.52 24.32 -0.46
CA ASP A 13 12.40 25.20 -0.82
C ASP A 13 11.00 24.55 -0.79
N ARG A 14 10.90 23.25 -0.42
CA ARG A 14 9.66 22.44 -0.56
C ARG A 14 9.23 21.70 0.70
N GLY A 15 9.76 22.09 1.87
CA GLY A 15 9.46 21.43 3.14
C GLY A 15 10.19 20.09 3.30
N ASN A 16 9.51 19.04 3.75
CA ASN A 16 10.14 17.72 3.98
C ASN A 16 10.23 16.90 2.68
N GLY A 17 11.29 16.11 2.55
CA GLY A 17 11.48 15.15 1.47
C GLY A 17 12.01 13.81 1.97
N LEU A 18 12.14 12.86 1.04
CA LEU A 18 12.83 11.58 1.23
C LEU A 18 14.11 11.58 0.39
N ARG A 19 15.23 11.15 0.99
CA ARG A 19 16.51 10.96 0.28
C ARG A 19 17.06 9.56 0.51
N ALA A 20 17.88 9.07 -0.42
CA ALA A 20 18.57 7.80 -0.29
C ALA A 20 19.72 7.90 0.73
N VAL A 21 19.85 6.90 1.60
CA VAL A 21 21.01 6.78 2.53
C VAL A 21 22.04 5.76 2.06
N ALA A 22 21.71 5.01 1.00
CA ALA A 22 22.58 4.03 0.35
C ALA A 22 22.44 4.12 -1.18
N ALA A 23 23.38 3.52 -1.92
CA ALA A 23 23.26 3.41 -3.38
C ALA A 23 22.06 2.54 -3.75
N LEU A 24 21.23 3.01 -4.69
CA LEU A 24 20.01 2.33 -5.14
C LEU A 24 20.20 1.75 -6.54
N ARG A 25 19.61 0.58 -6.80
CA ARG A 25 19.56 -0.04 -8.13
C ARG A 25 18.16 0.05 -8.74
N PRO A 26 18.03 0.09 -10.07
CA PRO A 26 16.73 0.01 -10.73
C PRO A 26 15.96 -1.26 -10.30
N GLY A 27 14.69 -1.10 -9.95
CA GLY A 27 13.82 -2.19 -9.46
C GLY A 27 13.91 -2.48 -7.97
N GLU A 28 14.76 -1.77 -7.22
CA GLU A 28 14.90 -1.97 -5.77
C GLU A 28 13.70 -1.44 -4.99
N LEU A 29 13.13 -2.27 -4.11
CA LEU A 29 12.02 -1.89 -3.24
C LEU A 29 12.52 -0.99 -2.10
N LEU A 30 12.07 0.27 -2.08
CA LEU A 30 12.48 1.27 -1.09
C LEU A 30 11.60 1.27 0.16
N PHE A 31 10.28 1.15 -0.03
CA PHE A 31 9.29 1.13 1.04
C PHE A 31 7.98 0.52 0.54
N ARG A 32 7.21 -0.10 1.43
CA ARG A 32 5.83 -0.57 1.17
C ARG A 32 4.98 -0.19 2.37
N SER A 33 3.76 0.27 2.11
CA SER A 33 2.78 0.60 3.15
C SER A 33 1.39 0.27 2.67
N ASP A 34 0.57 -0.22 3.59
CA ASP A 34 -0.88 -0.18 3.41
C ASP A 34 -1.35 1.28 3.60
N PRO A 35 -2.47 1.67 2.97
CA PRO A 35 -3.06 2.98 3.21
C PRO A 35 -3.42 3.14 4.69
N LEU A 36 -3.29 4.36 5.24
CA LEU A 36 -3.81 4.66 6.58
C LEU A 36 -5.32 4.41 6.64
N ALA A 37 -6.02 4.85 5.60
CA ALA A 37 -7.40 4.52 5.29
C ALA A 37 -7.59 4.70 3.77
N TYR A 38 -8.52 3.96 3.17
CA TYR A 38 -8.90 4.13 1.77
C TYR A 38 -10.36 3.76 1.56
N THR A 39 -10.94 4.26 0.46
CA THR A 39 -12.30 3.94 0.02
C THR A 39 -12.38 3.98 -1.51
N VAL A 40 -13.36 3.29 -2.08
CA VAL A 40 -13.57 3.25 -3.54
C VAL A 40 -14.00 4.62 -4.07
N CYS A 41 -13.54 4.99 -5.28
CA CYS A 41 -13.97 6.23 -5.92
C CYS A 41 -15.42 6.14 -6.41
N LYS A 42 -16.08 7.30 -6.59
CA LYS A 42 -17.50 7.38 -6.96
C LYS A 42 -17.85 6.57 -8.24
N GLY A 43 -16.99 6.60 -9.25
CA GLY A 43 -17.23 5.95 -10.54
C GLY A 43 -17.05 4.43 -10.53
N SER A 44 -16.33 3.89 -9.55
CA SER A 44 -16.06 2.45 -9.42
C SER A 44 -16.88 1.79 -8.31
N ARG A 45 -17.63 2.57 -7.52
CA ARG A 45 -18.49 2.06 -6.47
C ARG A 45 -19.57 1.14 -7.06
N GLY A 46 -19.65 -0.09 -6.56
CA GLY A 46 -20.56 -1.11 -7.09
C GLY A 46 -20.04 -1.86 -8.33
N VAL A 47 -18.84 -1.53 -8.80
CA VAL A 47 -18.15 -2.21 -9.93
C VAL A 47 -16.95 -3.03 -9.43
N VAL A 48 -16.26 -2.54 -8.39
CA VAL A 48 -15.13 -3.21 -7.75
C VAL A 48 -15.44 -3.54 -6.28
N CYS A 49 -14.68 -4.47 -5.69
CA CYS A 49 -14.72 -4.68 -4.25
C CYS A 49 -14.10 -3.50 -3.50
N ASP A 50 -14.81 -2.95 -2.51
CA ASP A 50 -14.35 -1.81 -1.68
C ASP A 50 -13.02 -2.09 -0.96
N ARG A 51 -12.68 -3.37 -0.75
CA ARG A 51 -11.45 -3.80 -0.08
C ARG A 51 -10.32 -4.09 -1.06
N CYS A 52 -10.43 -5.10 -1.92
CA CYS A 52 -9.30 -5.49 -2.79
C CYS A 52 -9.17 -4.61 -4.04
N LEU A 53 -10.16 -3.76 -4.34
CA LEU A 53 -10.23 -2.88 -5.50
C LEU A 53 -10.18 -3.61 -6.86
N LEU A 54 -10.44 -4.93 -6.87
CA LEU A 54 -10.55 -5.74 -8.08
C LEU A 54 -11.98 -5.72 -8.64
N GLY A 55 -12.09 -5.72 -9.98
CA GLY A 55 -13.37 -5.74 -10.70
C GLY A 55 -14.04 -7.12 -10.63
N PHE A 56 -15.35 -7.14 -10.36
CA PHE A 56 -16.17 -8.34 -10.21
C PHE A 56 -15.63 -9.38 -9.22
N CYS A 57 -15.72 -9.08 -7.93
CA CYS A 57 -16.06 -10.14 -6.98
C CYS A 57 -17.51 -10.52 -7.29
N VAL A 58 -17.71 -11.60 -8.07
CA VAL A 58 -19.01 -12.28 -8.11
C VAL A 58 -19.47 -12.42 -6.66
N ALA A 59 -20.73 -12.10 -6.43
CA ALA A 59 -21.40 -12.18 -5.13
C ALA A 59 -20.86 -13.31 -4.25
N TRP A 60 -20.86 -13.12 -2.93
CA TRP A 60 -20.43 -14.08 -1.89
C TRP A 60 -18.95 -14.01 -1.47
N GLY A 61 -18.57 -12.88 -0.85
CA GLY A 61 -17.44 -12.84 0.10
C GLY A 61 -16.05 -12.64 -0.53
N CYS A 62 -15.46 -11.46 -0.32
CA CYS A 62 -14.00 -11.41 -0.15
C CYS A 62 -13.69 -12.01 1.23
N GLU A 63 -13.69 -13.34 1.32
CA GLU A 63 -13.10 -14.00 2.48
C GLU A 63 -11.60 -13.63 2.49
N ASP A 64 -11.18 -12.98 3.57
CA ASP A 64 -9.77 -12.71 3.85
C ASP A 64 -9.02 -14.05 3.78
N GLU A 65 -7.97 -14.19 2.96
CA GLU A 65 -7.02 -15.30 3.12
C GLU A 65 -6.39 -15.34 4.53
N ARG A 66 -6.57 -14.27 5.33
CA ARG A 66 -6.21 -14.20 6.75
C ARG A 66 -7.23 -14.82 7.72
N ASP A 67 -8.42 -15.20 7.26
CA ASP A 67 -9.42 -15.92 8.06
C ASP A 67 -9.31 -17.44 7.90
N ILE A 68 -8.58 -17.95 6.90
CA ILE A 68 -8.28 -19.40 6.75
C ILE A 68 -7.38 -19.90 7.88
N PHE A 69 -6.53 -19.03 8.45
CA PHE A 69 -5.59 -19.39 9.52
C PHE A 69 -6.06 -18.99 10.94
N LYS A 70 -7.34 -18.68 11.13
CA LYS A 70 -7.91 -18.33 12.44
C LYS A 70 -9.14 -19.18 12.77
N ASN A 71 -8.92 -20.46 13.10
CA ASN A 71 -9.42 -21.24 14.27
C ASN A 71 -9.69 -22.73 13.92
N PRO A 72 -9.52 -23.63 14.92
CA PRO A 72 -8.30 -24.24 15.43
C PRO A 72 -7.80 -25.44 14.60
#